data_AF-A0A966I0X7-F1
#
_entry.id   AF-A0A966I0X7-F1
#
_cell.length_a   1.000
_cell.length_b   1.000
_cell.length_c   1.000
_cell.angle_alpha   90.00
_cell.angle_beta   90.00
_cell.angle_gamma   90.00
#
_symmetry.space_group_name_H-M   'P 1'
#
loop_
_entity.id
_entity.type
_entity.pdbx_description
1 polymer ?
#
loop_
_entity_poly.entity_id
_entity_poly.type
_entity_poly.pdbx_seq_one_letter_code
_entity_poly.pdbx_strand_id
1 'polypeptide(L)'
;DISHHNLDYAFFMIGHGMIVIGVMYATVALNNRPYAKDILTVAFITACILLPIIYIINLILGEPANFWYLMAKPAGASPMDAFPEPPMHLLVLIPLAITMFFLVYSPYFIKDRLQK
;
A
#
# COMPACT_ATOMS: atom_id res chain seq x y z
N ASP A 1 -30.34 10.19 18.71
CA ASP A 1 -29.63 10.63 17.51
C ASP A 1 -28.46 9.73 17.09
N ILE A 2 -28.76 8.51 16.65
CA ILE A 2 -27.80 7.61 15.99
C ILE A 2 -27.89 7.77 14.44
N SER A 3 -28.81 8.61 13.95
CA SER A 3 -29.14 8.78 12.52
C SER A 3 -28.02 9.37 11.65
N HIS A 4 -26.99 9.97 12.24
CA HIS A 4 -25.91 10.65 11.52
C HIS A 4 -24.56 9.90 11.53
N HIS A 5 -24.46 8.76 12.22
CA HIS A 5 -23.22 7.97 12.24
C HIS A 5 -23.34 6.80 11.26
N ASN A 6 -22.55 6.83 10.18
CA ASN A 6 -22.44 5.71 9.26
C ASN A 6 -21.63 4.59 9.94
N LEU A 7 -22.34 3.64 10.57
CA LEU A 7 -21.74 2.52 11.28
C LEU A 7 -20.94 1.61 10.34
N ASP A 8 -21.35 1.46 9.09
CA ASP A 8 -20.61 0.68 8.09
C ASP A 8 -19.26 1.32 7.79
N TYR A 9 -19.22 2.65 7.64
CA TYR A 9 -17.98 3.41 7.50
C TYR A 9 -17.08 3.24 8.73
N ALA A 10 -17.65 3.33 9.94
CA ALA A 10 -16.89 3.18 11.17
C ALA A 10 -16.29 1.77 11.29
N PHE A 11 -17.08 0.71 11.07
CA PHE A 11 -16.58 -0.66 11.11
C PHE A 11 -15.60 -0.95 9.98
N PHE A 12 -15.80 -0.40 8.79
CA PHE A 12 -14.83 -0.49 7.71
C PHE A 12 -13.49 0.14 8.10
N MET A 13 -13.49 1.35 8.64
CA MET A 13 -12.25 2.04 9.02
C MET A 13 -11.56 1.39 10.22
N ILE A 14 -12.32 0.86 11.17
CA ILE A 14 -11.77 0.05 12.27
C ILE A 14 -11.11 -1.21 11.69
N GLY A 15 -11.82 -1.98 10.85
CA GLY A 15 -11.31 -3.19 10.23
C GLY A 15 -10.09 -2.94 9.35
N HIS A 16 -10.09 -1.86 8.57
CA HIS A 16 -8.94 -1.45 7.77
C HIS A 16 -7.75 -1.05 8.66
N GLY A 17 -8.00 -0.29 9.74
CA GLY A 17 -6.99 0.09 10.72
C GLY A 17 -6.35 -1.11 11.43
N MET A 18 -7.08 -2.21 11.60
CA MET A 18 -6.53 -3.45 12.17
C MET A 18 -5.38 -4.04 11.36
N ILE A 19 -5.25 -3.74 10.07
CA ILE A 19 -4.11 -4.16 9.25
C ILE A 19 -2.82 -3.55 9.81
N VAL A 20 -2.85 -2.27 10.17
CA VAL A 20 -1.69 -1.57 10.76
C VAL A 20 -1.36 -2.17 12.11
N ILE A 21 -2.36 -2.45 12.95
CA ILE A 21 -2.17 -3.11 14.24
C ILE A 21 -1.54 -4.50 14.05
N GLY A 22 -1.97 -5.27 13.06
CA GLY A 22 -1.41 -6.58 12.73
C GLY A 22 0.08 -6.51 12.38
N VAL A 23 0.48 -5.54 11.54
CA VAL A 23 1.90 -5.31 11.20
C VAL A 23 2.69 -4.88 12.44
N MET A 24 2.14 -4.00 13.27
CA MET A 24 2.78 -3.58 14.53
C MET A 24 2.96 -4.76 15.49
N TYR A 25 1.96 -5.64 15.61
CA TYR A 25 2.05 -6.83 16.44
C TYR A 25 3.16 -7.78 15.95
N ALA A 26 3.21 -8.06 14.64
CA ALA A 26 4.26 -8.91 14.07
C ALA A 26 5.66 -8.33 14.31
N THR A 27 5.82 -7.01 14.14
CA THR A 27 7.13 -6.36 14.24
C THR A 27 7.59 -6.14 15.69
N VAL A 28 6.68 -5.84 16.62
CA VAL A 28 7.00 -5.53 18.02
C VAL A 28 6.92 -6.77 18.92
N ALA A 29 5.82 -7.53 18.85
CA ALA A 29 5.59 -8.67 19.74
C ALA A 29 6.28 -9.94 19.25
N LEU A 30 6.28 -10.18 17.94
CA LEU A 30 6.91 -11.37 17.34
C LEU A 30 8.33 -11.12 16.84
N ASN A 31 8.82 -9.88 16.94
CA ASN A 31 10.17 -9.48 16.52
C ASN A 31 10.46 -9.72 15.02
N ASN A 32 9.43 -9.76 14.17
CA ASN A 32 9.56 -9.82 12.71
C ASN A 32 9.90 -8.44 12.15
N ARG A 33 11.08 -7.92 12.48
CA ARG A 33 11.50 -6.57 12.06
C ARG A 33 11.85 -6.51 10.56
N PRO A 34 11.63 -5.36 9.89
CA PRO A 34 12.12 -5.12 8.54
C PRO A 34 13.61 -4.76 8.52
N TYR A 35 14.24 -4.98 7.37
CA TYR A 35 15.63 -4.61 7.05
C TYR A 35 15.69 -3.78 5.76
N ALA A 36 16.72 -2.95 5.62
CA ALA A 36 16.89 -2.08 4.45
C ALA A 36 16.89 -2.84 3.10
N LYS A 37 17.46 -4.06 3.07
CA LYS A 37 17.46 -4.92 1.88
C LYS A 37 16.03 -5.30 1.44
N ASP A 38 15.11 -5.40 2.40
CA ASP A 38 13.74 -5.84 2.14
C ASP A 38 12.98 -4.79 1.33
N ILE A 39 13.34 -3.51 1.43
CA ILE A 39 12.76 -2.43 0.60
C ILE A 39 12.95 -2.74 -0.89
N LEU A 40 14.17 -3.07 -1.30
CA LEU A 40 14.47 -3.39 -2.70
C LEU A 40 13.86 -4.73 -3.12
N THR A 41 13.92 -5.74 -2.24
CA THR A 41 13.33 -7.06 -2.51
C THR A 41 11.83 -6.96 -2.74
N VAL A 42 11.11 -6.29 -1.84
CA VAL A 42 9.65 -6.11 -1.94
C VAL A 42 9.31 -5.23 -3.14
N ALA A 43 9.97 -4.10 -3.34
CA ALA A 43 9.72 -3.23 -4.49
C ALA A 43 9.89 -3.98 -5.83
N PHE A 44 10.96 -4.77 -5.96
CA PHE A 44 11.21 -5.58 -7.16
C PHE A 44 10.15 -6.66 -7.38
N ILE A 45 9.83 -7.45 -6.34
CA ILE A 45 8.80 -8.50 -6.43
C ILE A 45 7.45 -7.87 -6.80
N THR A 46 7.06 -6.79 -6.15
CA THR A 46 5.79 -6.11 -6.44
C THR A 46 5.78 -5.56 -7.86
N ALA A 47 6.83 -4.86 -8.29
CA ALA A 47 6.84 -4.20 -9.60
C ALA A 47 6.96 -5.19 -10.77
N CYS A 48 7.81 -6.21 -10.65
CA CYS A 48 8.15 -7.11 -11.75
C CYS A 48 7.34 -8.41 -11.75
N ILE A 49 6.74 -8.81 -10.62
CA ILE A 49 5.99 -10.07 -10.51
C ILE A 49 4.52 -9.78 -10.23
N LEU A 50 4.20 -9.10 -9.13
CA LEU A 50 2.81 -8.94 -8.72
C LEU A 50 2.02 -8.00 -9.64
N LEU A 51 2.58 -6.84 -10.01
CA LEU A 51 1.89 -5.89 -10.89
C LEU A 51 1.49 -6.52 -12.23
N PRO A 52 2.37 -7.20 -12.99
CA PRO A 52 1.97 -7.89 -14.21
C PRO A 52 0.89 -8.96 -13.98
N ILE A 53 1.00 -9.74 -12.89
CA ILE A 53 0.01 -10.78 -12.57
C ILE A 53 -1.36 -10.15 -12.31
N ILE A 54 -1.44 -9.12 -11.47
CA ILE A 54 -2.70 -8.43 -11.15
C ILE A 54 -3.27 -7.75 -12.39
N TYR A 55 -2.42 -7.16 -13.24
CA TYR A 55 -2.85 -6.58 -14.51
C TYR A 55 -3.51 -7.64 -15.42
N ILE A 56 -2.87 -8.81 -15.58
CA ILE A 56 -3.45 -9.93 -16.34
C ILE A 56 -4.77 -10.41 -15.71
N ILE A 57 -4.84 -10.51 -14.39
CA ILE A 57 -6.08 -10.88 -13.70
C ILE A 57 -7.20 -9.88 -14.00
N ASN A 58 -6.93 -8.58 -13.96
CA ASN A 58 -7.91 -7.55 -14.34
C ASN A 58 -8.41 -7.76 -15.77
N LEU A 59 -7.51 -8.04 -16.72
CA LEU A 59 -7.89 -8.30 -18.12
C LEU A 59 -8.75 -9.55 -18.27
N ILE A 60 -8.43 -10.63 -17.55
CA ILE A 60 -9.18 -11.90 -17.61
C ILE A 60 -10.60 -11.71 -17.05
N LEU A 61 -10.74 -10.96 -15.95
CA LEU A 61 -12.03 -10.74 -15.30
C LEU A 61 -12.91 -9.74 -16.07
N GLY A 62 -12.31 -8.84 -16.85
CA GLY A 62 -13.02 -7.81 -17.59
C GLY A 62 -13.69 -6.78 -16.69
N GLU A 63 -14.51 -5.90 -17.26
CA GLU A 63 -15.21 -4.91 -16.45
C GLU A 63 -16.22 -5.56 -15.47
N PRO A 64 -16.32 -5.07 -14.22
CA PRO A 64 -15.72 -3.84 -13.66
C PRO A 64 -14.42 -4.06 -12.86
N ALA A 65 -13.65 -5.12 -13.12
CA ALA A 65 -12.45 -5.43 -12.35
C ALA A 65 -11.38 -4.32 -12.44
N ASN A 66 -10.94 -3.83 -11.28
CA ASN A 66 -9.91 -2.79 -11.18
C ASN A 66 -9.06 -2.96 -9.92
N PHE A 67 -8.48 -4.15 -9.75
CA PHE A 67 -7.57 -4.42 -8.65
C PHE A 67 -6.33 -3.55 -8.74
N TRP A 68 -5.95 -2.98 -7.59
CA TRP A 68 -4.80 -2.09 -7.43
C TRP A 68 -4.84 -0.84 -8.32
N TYR A 69 -6.04 -0.46 -8.80
CA TYR A 69 -6.26 0.70 -9.65
C TYR A 69 -5.45 0.68 -10.96
N LEU A 70 -5.17 -0.52 -11.49
CA LEU A 70 -4.36 -0.68 -12.70
C LEU A 70 -5.13 -0.37 -13.99
N MET A 71 -6.46 -0.48 -13.97
CA MET A 71 -7.33 -0.26 -15.14
C MET A 71 -7.95 1.14 -15.14
N ALA A 72 -8.32 1.65 -13.96
CA ALA A 72 -8.91 2.97 -13.77
C ALA A 72 -8.42 3.62 -12.46
N LYS A 73 -8.38 4.95 -12.41
CA LYS A 73 -8.10 5.69 -11.17
C LYS A 73 -9.24 5.49 -10.14
N PRO A 74 -8.99 5.71 -8.83
CA PRO A 74 -10.04 5.67 -7.82
C PRO A 74 -11.22 6.59 -8.15
N ALA A 75 -12.44 6.15 -7.86
CA ALA A 75 -13.61 7.01 -7.99
C ALA A 75 -13.63 8.06 -6.88
N GLY A 76 -13.90 9.31 -7.24
CA GLY A 76 -13.87 10.45 -6.31
C GLY A 76 -12.54 11.20 -6.33
N ALA A 77 -12.45 12.28 -5.54
CA ALA A 77 -11.25 13.11 -5.50
C ALA A 77 -10.07 12.35 -4.90
N SER A 78 -8.95 12.31 -5.61
CA SER A 78 -7.76 11.58 -5.18
C SER A 78 -6.46 12.32 -5.58
N PRO A 79 -5.34 12.10 -4.87
CA PRO A 79 -4.04 12.59 -5.35
C PRO A 79 -3.67 12.05 -6.73
N MET A 80 -4.22 10.90 -7.13
CA MET A 80 -3.98 10.30 -8.45
C MET A 80 -4.63 11.08 -9.59
N ASP A 81 -5.50 12.04 -9.30
CA ASP A 81 -6.10 12.92 -10.30
C ASP A 81 -5.04 13.78 -10.99
N ALA A 82 -3.92 14.05 -10.30
CA ALA A 82 -2.76 14.77 -10.86
C ALA A 82 -1.79 13.86 -11.64
N PHE A 83 -2.01 12.54 -11.66
CA PHE A 83 -1.10 11.59 -12.31
C PHE A 83 -1.55 11.29 -13.75
N PRO A 84 -0.67 10.75 -14.62
CA PRO A 84 -1.07 10.30 -15.96
C PRO A 84 -2.20 9.27 -15.96
N GLU A 85 -2.84 9.04 -17.10
CA GLU A 85 -3.87 8.01 -17.21
C GLU A 85 -3.30 6.58 -17.01
N PRO A 86 -4.10 5.63 -16.51
CA PRO A 86 -3.70 4.22 -16.44
C PRO A 86 -3.19 3.68 -17.78
N PRO A 87 -2.16 2.81 -17.77
CA PRO A 87 -1.38 2.35 -16.60
C PRO A 87 -0.22 3.31 -16.23
N MET A 88 -0.08 4.45 -16.90
CA MET A 88 1.10 5.33 -16.78
C MET A 88 1.21 6.08 -15.46
N HIS A 89 0.14 6.18 -14.66
CA HIS A 89 0.22 6.68 -13.28
C HIS A 89 1.22 5.90 -12.41
N LEU A 90 1.52 4.64 -12.78
CA LEU A 90 2.53 3.82 -12.10
C LEU A 90 3.93 4.44 -12.11
N LEU A 91 4.26 5.24 -13.13
CA LEU A 91 5.53 5.97 -13.18
C LEU A 91 5.70 6.93 -12.00
N VAL A 92 4.59 7.47 -11.48
CA VAL A 92 4.59 8.36 -10.31
C VAL A 92 4.38 7.55 -9.03
N LEU A 93 3.49 6.54 -9.05
CA LEU A 93 3.20 5.74 -7.86
C LEU A 93 4.37 4.90 -7.38
N ILE A 94 5.15 4.29 -8.27
CA ILE A 94 6.28 3.43 -7.88
C ILE A 94 7.33 4.20 -7.05
N PRO A 95 7.88 5.34 -7.51
CA PRO A 95 8.84 6.11 -6.70
C PRO A 95 8.20 6.68 -5.42
N LEU A 96 6.92 7.04 -5.46
CA LEU A 96 6.18 7.47 -4.26
C LEU A 96 6.09 6.34 -3.22
N ALA A 97 5.73 5.12 -3.65
CA ALA A 97 5.64 3.95 -2.78
C ALA A 97 7.00 3.58 -2.18
N ILE A 98 8.08 3.61 -2.97
CA ILE A 98 9.45 3.39 -2.47
C ILE A 98 9.82 4.44 -1.42
N THR A 99 9.47 5.71 -1.66
CA THR A 99 9.67 6.79 -0.67
C THR A 99 8.94 6.48 0.64
N MET A 100 7.71 5.99 0.57
CA MET A 100 6.95 5.58 1.77
C MET A 100 7.59 4.40 2.49
N PHE A 101 8.16 3.42 1.78
CA PHE A 101 8.92 2.33 2.42
C PHE A 101 10.12 2.84 3.21
N PHE A 102 10.88 3.80 2.68
CA PHE A 102 11.96 4.43 3.43
C PHE A 102 11.46 5.20 4.65
N LEU A 103 10.34 5.92 4.52
CA LEU A 103 9.74 6.70 5.60
C LEU A 103 9.32 5.78 6.76
N VAL A 104 8.61 4.69 6.46
CA VAL A 104 8.16 3.70 7.46
C VAL A 104 9.34 2.90 8.04
N TYR A 105 10.41 2.68 7.28
CA TYR A 105 11.63 2.03 7.78
C TYR A 105 12.49 2.94 8.69
N SER A 106 12.33 4.27 8.58
CA SER A 106 13.19 5.24 9.28
C SER A 106 13.35 5.04 10.79
N PRO A 107 12.34 4.61 11.58
CA PRO A 107 12.51 4.39 13.02
C PRO A 107 13.50 3.26 13.33
N TYR A 108 13.51 2.19 12.52
CA TYR A 108 14.46 1.08 12.67
C TYR A 108 15.87 1.52 12.31
N PHE A 109 16.01 2.29 11.23
CA PHE A 109 17.31 2.84 10.84
C PHE A 109 17.90 3.73 11.95
N ILE A 110 17.11 4.63 12.53
CA ILE A 110 17.55 5.51 13.62
C ILE A 110 17.93 4.66 14.85
N LYS A 111 17.10 3.69 15.24
CA LYS A 111 17.38 2.79 16.37
C LYS A 111 18.71 2.05 16.20
N ASP A 112 18.95 1.44 15.04
CA ASP A 112 20.18 0.69 14.76
C ASP A 112 21.43 1.60 14.78
N ARG A 113 21.29 2.89 14.43
CA ARG A 113 22.39 3.87 14.46
C ARG A 113 22.70 4.40 15.85
N LEU A 114 21.71 4.47 16.73
CA LEU A 114 21.87 4.91 18.12
C LEU A 114 22.39 3.79 19.05
N GLN A 115 22.17 2.53 18.67
CA GLN A 115 22.64 1.35 19.41
C GLN A 115 24.06 0.91 19.03
N LYS A 116 24.68 1.58 18.04
CA LYS A 116 26.11 1.47 17.71
C LYS A 116 26.90 2.51 18.48
#